data_AF-A0A060CC36-F1
#
_entry.id   AF-A0A060CC36-F1
#
_cell.length_a   1.000
_cell.length_b   1.000
_cell.length_c   1.000
_cell.angle_alpha   90.00
_cell.angle_beta   90.00
_cell.angle_gamma   90.00
#
_symmetry.space_group_name_H-M   'P 1'
#
loop_
_entity.id
_entity.type
_entity.pdbx_description
1 polymer ?
#
loop_
_entity_poly.entity_id
_entity_poly.type
_entity_poly.pdbx_seq_one_letter_code
_entity_poly.pdbx_strand_id
1 'polypeptide(L)'
;MAIILAMPTQGANGPAEIVSAIKNGKLSVDVVDQRIDELINVIKEVVAHRNPKVNFSWQKQHLLARKAAQDSIVLLKNDDTILPLAADKKVAIIGDFVKTPRYQGAGSSLVNPHHLEKIIDLLPKYNLNVSGIAQGYQ
;
A
#
# COMPACT_ATOMS: atom_id res chain seq x y z
N MET A 1 -19.93 5.41 -21.98
CA MET A 1 -19.19 5.37 -20.70
C MET A 1 -19.47 6.70 -20.01
N ALA A 2 -20.33 6.70 -18.99
CA ALA A 2 -20.74 7.93 -18.29
C ALA A 2 -19.98 8.05 -16.97
N ILE A 3 -19.47 9.25 -16.66
CA ILE A 3 -18.71 9.54 -15.43
C ILE A 3 -19.70 9.77 -14.28
N ILE A 4 -19.58 8.99 -13.20
CA ILE A 4 -20.42 9.13 -11.99
C ILE A 4 -19.87 10.17 -11.00
N LEU A 5 -18.55 10.35 -10.99
CA LEU A 5 -17.85 11.23 -10.06
C LEU A 5 -16.52 11.70 -10.69
N ALA A 6 -16.30 13.01 -10.70
CA ALA A 6 -15.04 13.60 -11.12
C ALA A 6 -14.15 13.86 -9.89
N MET A 7 -12.89 13.41 -9.94
CA MET A 7 -11.92 13.58 -8.85
C MET A 7 -10.53 13.98 -9.37
N PRO A 8 -9.78 14.82 -8.63
CA PRO A 8 -10.23 15.64 -7.49
C PRO A 8 -11.26 16.70 -7.96
N THR A 9 -11.80 17.48 -7.02
CA THR A 9 -12.78 18.53 -7.37
C THR A 9 -12.23 19.47 -8.45
N GLN A 10 -13.06 19.80 -9.44
CA GLN A 10 -12.76 20.80 -10.47
C GLN A 10 -13.04 22.24 -9.99
N GLY A 11 -13.26 22.42 -8.68
CA GLY A 11 -13.68 23.70 -8.12
C GLY A 11 -15.10 24.09 -8.56
N ALA A 12 -15.40 25.39 -8.54
CA ALA A 12 -16.73 25.89 -8.87
C ALA A 12 -17.14 25.68 -10.35
N ASN A 13 -16.18 25.45 -11.24
CA ASN A 13 -16.43 25.34 -12.68
C ASN A 13 -17.19 24.07 -13.04
N GLY A 14 -16.85 22.92 -12.44
CA GLY A 14 -17.50 21.64 -12.74
C GLY A 14 -19.01 21.66 -12.56
N PRO A 15 -19.53 22.05 -11.37
CA PRO A 15 -20.98 22.19 -11.17
C PRO A 15 -21.63 23.24 -12.09
N ALA A 16 -20.96 24.36 -12.35
CA ALA A 16 -21.49 25.43 -13.21
C ALA A 16 -21.65 24.94 -14.66
N GLU A 17 -20.72 24.16 -15.18
CA GLU A 17 -20.77 23.57 -16.52
C GLU A 17 -21.92 22.57 -16.64
N ILE A 18 -22.13 21.71 -15.64
CA ILE A 18 -23.25 20.76 -15.62
C ILE A 18 -24.59 21.51 -15.63
N VAL A 19 -24.75 22.53 -14.76
CA VAL A 19 -25.98 23.32 -14.72
C VAL A 19 -26.22 24.06 -16.05
N SER A 20 -25.17 24.60 -16.66
CA SER A 20 -25.26 25.24 -17.97
C SER A 20 -25.68 24.25 -19.06
N ALA A 21 -25.11 23.04 -19.06
CA ALA A 21 -25.45 21.96 -20.00
C ALA A 21 -26.91 21.48 -19.87
N ILE A 22 -27.46 21.49 -18.65
CA ILE A 22 -28.89 21.20 -18.45
C ILE A 22 -29.75 22.34 -19.00
N LYS A 23 -29.43 23.59 -18.63
CA LYS A 23 -30.20 24.77 -19.06
C LYS A 23 -30.23 24.96 -20.58
N ASN A 24 -29.17 24.58 -21.28
CA ASN A 24 -29.08 24.69 -22.74
C ASN A 24 -29.48 23.40 -23.48
N GLY A 25 -29.99 22.38 -22.78
CA GLY A 25 -30.51 21.14 -23.36
C GLY A 25 -29.44 20.15 -23.87
N LYS A 26 -28.15 20.41 -23.63
CA LYS A 26 -27.06 19.48 -23.98
C LYS A 26 -27.00 18.26 -23.07
N LEU A 27 -27.57 18.35 -21.87
CA LEU A 27 -27.62 17.27 -20.88
C LEU A 27 -29.04 17.17 -20.30
N SER A 28 -29.65 15.98 -20.36
CA SER A 28 -30.90 15.75 -19.65
C SER A 28 -30.66 15.66 -18.15
N VAL A 29 -31.60 16.19 -17.35
CA VAL A 29 -31.59 16.04 -15.89
C VAL A 29 -31.68 14.57 -15.47
N ASP A 30 -32.43 13.73 -16.22
CA ASP A 30 -32.59 12.31 -15.91
C ASP A 30 -31.24 11.56 -15.93
N VAL A 31 -30.32 12.00 -16.79
CA VAL A 31 -28.97 11.44 -16.85
C VAL A 31 -28.20 11.75 -15.58
N VAL A 32 -28.36 12.96 -15.02
CA VAL A 32 -27.72 13.37 -13.77
C VAL A 32 -28.32 12.60 -12.59
N ASP A 33 -29.65 12.51 -12.53
CA ASP A 33 -30.36 11.76 -11.48
C ASP A 33 -29.91 10.30 -11.46
N GLN A 34 -29.77 9.67 -12.63
CA GLN A 34 -29.26 8.30 -12.72
C GLN A 34 -27.83 8.14 -12.16
N ARG A 35 -26.93 9.10 -12.39
CA ARG A 35 -25.56 9.06 -11.81
C ARG A 35 -25.59 9.27 -10.30
N ILE A 36 -26.51 10.12 -9.81
CA ILE A 36 -26.71 10.35 -8.39
C ILE A 36 -27.22 9.08 -7.72
N ASP A 37 -28.17 8.37 -8.31
CA ASP A 37 -28.67 7.10 -7.78
C ASP A 37 -27.56 6.05 -7.64
N GLU A 38 -26.69 5.93 -8.66
CA GLU A 38 -25.51 5.06 -8.62
C GLU A 38 -24.56 5.43 -7.45
N LEU A 39 -24.28 6.72 -7.26
CA LEU A 39 -23.44 7.20 -6.16
C LEU A 39 -24.08 7.00 -4.78
N ILE A 40 -25.39 7.25 -4.67
CA ILE A 40 -26.15 7.04 -3.43
C ILE A 40 -26.12 5.57 -3.03
N ASN A 41 -26.22 4.64 -3.98
CA ASN A 41 -26.11 3.21 -3.68
C ASN A 41 -24.75 2.86 -3.07
N VAL A 42 -23.65 3.38 -3.63
CA VAL A 42 -22.31 3.20 -3.05
C VAL A 42 -22.23 3.79 -1.64
N ILE A 43 -22.77 5.00 -1.43
CA ILE A 43 -22.78 5.65 -0.11
C ILE A 43 -23.57 4.82 0.91
N LYS A 44 -24.75 4.32 0.53
CA LYS A 44 -25.60 3.48 1.39
C LYS A 44 -24.85 2.23 1.84
N GLU A 45 -24.17 1.54 0.92
CA GLU A 45 -23.36 0.37 1.24
C GLU A 45 -22.24 0.68 2.23
N VAL A 46 -21.50 1.78 2.02
CA VAL A 46 -20.41 2.20 2.91
C VAL A 46 -20.93 2.57 4.30
N VAL A 47 -22.05 3.31 4.38
CA VAL A 47 -22.65 3.72 5.65
C VAL A 47 -23.21 2.52 6.41
N ALA A 48 -23.89 1.60 5.73
CA ALA A 48 -24.47 0.39 6.34
C ALA A 48 -23.39 -0.50 6.99
N HIS A 49 -22.21 -0.59 6.37
CA HIS A 49 -21.08 -1.39 6.86
C HIS A 49 -20.09 -0.60 7.73
N ARG A 50 -20.37 0.68 8.03
CA ARG A 50 -19.48 1.50 8.84
C ARG A 50 -19.52 1.03 10.29
N ASN A 51 -18.45 0.39 10.73
CA ASN A 51 -18.26 0.04 12.13
C ASN A 51 -17.38 1.11 12.83
N PRO A 52 -17.92 1.94 13.72
CA PRO A 52 -17.12 2.93 14.45
C PRO A 52 -16.30 2.31 15.59
N LYS A 53 -16.57 1.06 15.99
CA LYS A 53 -15.92 0.35 17.09
C LYS A 53 -14.95 -0.71 16.57
N VAL A 54 -14.09 -0.35 15.61
CA VAL A 54 -13.04 -1.27 15.15
C VAL A 54 -11.98 -1.40 16.24
N ASN A 55 -11.86 -2.60 16.81
CA ASN A 55 -10.71 -2.92 17.66
C ASN A 55 -9.48 -3.08 16.76
N PHE A 56 -8.72 -2.00 16.66
CA PHE A 56 -7.55 -1.91 15.80
C PHE A 56 -6.27 -2.03 16.63
N SER A 57 -5.35 -2.90 16.21
CA SER A 57 -4.05 -3.09 16.86
C SER A 57 -2.94 -3.00 15.81
N TRP A 58 -2.07 -2.00 15.96
CA TRP A 58 -0.89 -1.83 15.11
C TRP A 58 0.00 -3.07 15.09
N GLN A 59 0.16 -3.73 16.24
CA GLN A 59 0.95 -4.95 16.34
C GLN A 59 0.35 -6.11 15.52
N LYS A 60 -0.97 -6.31 15.60
CA LYS A 60 -1.64 -7.36 14.81
C LYS A 60 -1.52 -7.09 13.31
N GLN A 61 -1.69 -5.83 12.89
CA GLN A 61 -1.53 -5.45 11.48
C GLN A 61 -0.08 -5.60 11.00
N HIS A 62 0.90 -5.26 11.83
CA HIS A 62 2.32 -5.46 11.53
C HIS A 62 2.67 -6.94 11.34
N LEU A 63 2.15 -7.82 12.19
CA LEU A 63 2.33 -9.27 12.04
C LEU A 63 1.67 -9.82 10.76
N LEU A 64 0.49 -9.31 10.40
CA LEU A 64 -0.17 -9.67 9.15
C LEU A 64 0.64 -9.20 7.93
N ALA A 65 1.15 -7.95 7.95
CA ALA A 65 2.00 -7.42 6.90
C ALA A 65 3.30 -8.22 6.77
N ARG A 66 3.91 -8.62 7.89
CA ARG A 66 5.09 -9.50 7.90
C ARG A 66 4.78 -10.85 7.25
N LYS A 67 3.63 -11.46 7.54
CA LYS A 67 3.22 -12.72 6.92
C LYS A 67 3.00 -12.56 5.41
N ALA A 68 2.31 -11.51 4.98
CA ALA A 68 2.12 -11.21 3.57
C ALA A 68 3.47 -10.98 2.84
N ALA A 69 4.42 -10.29 3.49
CA ALA A 69 5.76 -10.07 2.95
C ALA A 69 6.55 -11.38 2.81
N GLN A 70 6.46 -12.29 3.81
CA GLN A 70 7.07 -13.62 3.75
C GLN A 70 6.51 -14.43 2.58
N ASP A 71 5.20 -14.40 2.38
CA ASP A 71 4.52 -15.16 1.31
C ASP A 71 4.72 -14.53 -0.08
N SER A 72 5.21 -13.29 -0.15
CA SER A 72 5.53 -12.59 -1.41
C SER A 72 6.95 -12.87 -1.93
N ILE A 73 7.80 -13.55 -1.15
CA ILE A 73 9.18 -13.86 -1.56
C ILE A 73 9.18 -15.05 -2.53
N VAL A 74 9.83 -14.88 -3.69
CA VAL A 74 10.03 -15.95 -4.67
C VAL A 74 11.50 -16.38 -4.70
N LEU A 75 11.76 -17.65 -4.40
CA LEU A 75 13.11 -18.23 -4.47
C LEU A 75 13.45 -18.54 -5.93
N LEU A 76 14.29 -17.71 -6.54
CA LEU A 76 14.67 -17.86 -7.96
C LEU A 76 15.78 -18.89 -8.20
N LYS A 77 16.71 -19.03 -7.24
CA LYS A 77 17.89 -19.89 -7.37
C LYS A 77 18.33 -20.40 -5.99
N ASN A 78 18.70 -21.68 -5.90
CA ASN A 78 19.20 -22.29 -4.67
C ASN A 78 20.16 -23.46 -4.97
N ASP A 79 21.32 -23.14 -5.57
CA ASP A 79 22.35 -24.13 -5.86
C ASP A 79 23.00 -24.61 -4.55
N ASP A 80 23.45 -25.87 -4.53
CA ASP A 80 24.11 -26.53 -3.40
C ASP A 80 23.33 -26.48 -2.08
N THR A 81 22.01 -26.22 -2.14
CA THR A 81 21.17 -26.05 -0.96
C THR A 81 21.73 -25.00 -0.01
N ILE A 82 22.25 -23.88 -0.55
CA ILE A 82 22.87 -22.82 0.26
C ILE A 82 21.88 -22.16 1.24
N LEU A 83 20.59 -22.16 0.89
CA LEU A 83 19.50 -21.75 1.78
C LEU A 83 18.66 -22.97 2.22
N PRO A 84 18.16 -22.99 3.48
CA PRO A 84 18.32 -21.95 4.50
C PRO A 84 19.73 -21.92 5.11
N LEU A 85 20.12 -20.76 5.65
CA LEU A 85 21.39 -20.65 6.36
C LEU A 85 21.37 -21.49 7.64
N ALA A 86 22.44 -22.22 7.91
CA ALA A 86 22.63 -22.92 9.17
C ALA A 86 22.71 -21.93 10.34
N ALA A 87 22.25 -22.34 11.51
CA ALA A 87 22.45 -21.60 12.75
C ALA A 87 23.96 -21.37 13.01
N ASP A 88 24.29 -20.23 13.61
CA ASP A 88 25.64 -19.81 13.97
C ASP A 88 26.62 -19.70 12.79
N LYS A 89 26.12 -19.76 11.56
CA LYS A 89 26.94 -19.59 10.36
C LYS A 89 27.56 -18.20 10.36
N LYS A 90 28.88 -18.16 10.11
CA LYS A 90 29.60 -16.89 9.94
C LYS A 90 29.22 -16.26 8.61
N VAL A 91 28.68 -15.05 8.66
CA VAL A 91 28.15 -14.34 7.49
C VAL A 91 28.65 -12.90 7.42
N ALA A 92 28.88 -12.40 6.21
CA ALA A 92 29.04 -10.98 5.93
C ALA A 92 27.79 -10.49 5.20
N ILE A 93 27.32 -9.28 5.52
CA ILE A 93 26.11 -8.71 4.91
C ILE A 93 26.52 -7.49 4.09
N ILE A 94 26.20 -7.51 2.80
CA ILE A 94 26.63 -6.48 1.86
C ILE A 94 25.41 -5.89 1.17
N GLY A 95 25.30 -4.56 1.15
CA GLY A 95 24.24 -3.80 0.49
C GLY A 95 23.64 -2.71 1.37
N ASP A 96 23.28 -1.58 0.77
CA ASP A 96 22.67 -0.45 1.48
C ASP A 96 21.27 -0.75 2.05
N PHE A 97 20.51 -1.64 1.40
CA PHE A 97 19.17 -2.02 1.86
C PHE A 97 19.13 -2.69 3.23
N VAL A 98 20.29 -3.08 3.77
CA VAL A 98 20.44 -3.53 5.14
C VAL A 98 20.04 -2.43 6.13
N LYS A 99 20.39 -1.17 5.81
CA LYS A 99 20.09 0.04 6.60
C LYS A 99 18.89 0.81 6.05
N THR A 100 18.75 0.84 4.73
CA THR A 100 17.75 1.64 4.01
C THR A 100 16.86 0.75 3.14
N PRO A 101 15.92 -0.01 3.71
CA PRO A 101 15.16 -0.99 2.96
C PRO A 101 14.26 -0.33 1.92
N ARG A 102 14.24 -0.90 0.71
CA ARG A 102 13.26 -0.56 -0.33
C ARG A 102 12.10 -1.55 -0.27
N TYR A 103 10.98 -1.12 0.31
CA TYR A 103 9.81 -1.98 0.56
C TYR A 103 8.55 -1.55 -0.21
N GLN A 104 8.57 -0.39 -0.87
CA GLN A 104 7.45 0.12 -1.66
C GLN A 104 7.94 0.91 -2.88
N GLY A 105 7.01 1.17 -3.80
CA GLY A 105 7.20 2.11 -4.92
C GLY A 105 7.12 3.57 -4.47
N ALA A 106 7.01 4.47 -5.45
CA ALA A 106 6.87 5.91 -5.23
C ALA A 106 5.51 6.41 -5.78
N GLY A 107 5.23 7.70 -5.58
CA GLY A 107 4.04 8.36 -6.12
C GLY A 107 2.80 8.15 -5.25
N SER A 108 1.62 8.03 -5.87
CA SER A 108 0.32 7.96 -5.18
C SER A 108 0.15 6.73 -4.28
N SER A 109 0.99 5.71 -4.44
CA SER A 109 0.99 4.49 -3.63
C SER A 109 1.94 4.55 -2.43
N LEU A 110 2.64 5.67 -2.22
CA LEU A 110 3.54 5.84 -1.09
C LEU A 110 2.73 5.98 0.20
N VAL A 111 2.99 5.07 1.14
CA VAL A 111 2.38 5.03 2.47
C VAL A 111 3.45 5.33 3.51
N ASN A 112 3.15 6.16 4.49
CA ASN A 112 4.03 6.36 5.65
C ASN A 112 3.79 5.21 6.65
N PRO A 113 4.75 4.28 6.83
CA PRO A 113 4.54 3.14 7.71
C PRO A 113 4.57 3.57 9.18
N HIS A 114 3.73 2.96 10.01
CA HIS A 114 3.77 3.15 11.46
C HIS A 114 5.04 2.54 12.07
N HIS A 115 5.50 1.41 11.54
CA HIS A 115 6.71 0.73 11.97
C HIS A 115 7.37 0.07 10.77
N LEU A 116 8.67 0.27 10.61
CA LEU A 116 9.46 -0.28 9.52
C LEU A 116 10.65 -1.02 10.11
N GLU A 117 10.70 -2.33 9.90
CA GLU A 117 11.83 -3.15 10.34
C GLU A 117 12.95 -3.07 9.31
N LYS A 118 14.15 -2.69 9.76
CA LYS A 118 15.37 -2.73 8.96
C LYS A 118 16.13 -4.00 9.28
N ILE A 119 16.84 -4.56 8.30
CA ILE A 119 17.63 -5.78 8.52
C ILE A 119 18.60 -5.58 9.67
N ILE A 120 19.31 -4.44 9.70
CA ILE A 120 20.30 -4.14 10.75
C ILE A 120 19.73 -4.22 12.18
N ASP A 121 18.49 -3.77 12.38
CA ASP A 121 17.84 -3.78 13.70
C ASP A 121 17.33 -5.19 14.07
N LEU A 122 17.12 -6.04 13.08
CA LEU A 122 16.64 -7.40 13.26
C LEU A 122 17.75 -8.44 13.47
N LEU A 123 18.99 -8.16 13.05
CA LEU A 123 20.10 -9.12 13.13
C LEU A 123 20.28 -9.76 14.52
N PRO A 124 20.20 -9.02 15.65
CA PRO A 124 20.36 -9.63 16.98
C PRO A 124 19.27 -10.66 17.33
N LYS A 125 18.16 -10.70 16.58
CA LYS A 125 17.06 -11.65 16.78
C LYS A 125 17.29 -12.98 16.05
N TYR A 126 18.31 -13.08 15.21
CA TYR A 126 18.64 -14.27 14.44
C TYR A 126 19.95 -14.89 14.91
N ASN A 127 20.02 -16.22 14.87
CA ASN A 127 21.19 -16.97 15.31
C ASN A 127 22.26 -17.02 14.19
N LEU A 128 22.85 -15.86 13.89
CA LEU A 128 23.87 -15.67 12.85
C LEU A 128 25.12 -14.99 13.45
N ASN A 129 26.30 -15.45 13.05
CA ASN A 129 27.56 -14.82 13.44
C ASN A 129 27.97 -13.79 12.37
N VAL A 130 27.53 -12.54 12.53
CA VAL A 130 27.77 -11.48 11.56
C VAL A 130 29.20 -10.94 11.72
N SER A 131 30.08 -11.25 10.75
CA SER A 131 31.48 -10.79 10.77
C SER A 131 31.68 -9.37 10.28
N GLY A 132 30.70 -8.77 9.61
CA GLY A 132 30.76 -7.40 9.13
C GLY A 132 29.56 -7.01 8.26
N ILE A 133 29.30 -5.71 8.17
CA ILE A 133 28.28 -5.11 7.29
C ILE A 133 28.96 -4.04 6.44
N ALA A 134 28.78 -4.10 5.12
CA ALA A 134 29.32 -3.14 4.17
C ALA A 134 28.26 -2.64 3.19
N GLN A 135 28.35 -1.39 2.74
CA GLN A 135 27.40 -0.82 1.75
C GLN A 135 27.55 -1.50 0.37
N GLY A 136 28.79 -1.85 -0.01
CA GLY A 136 29.09 -2.60 -1.23
C GLY A 136 29.24 -1.77 -2.51
N TYR A 137 28.79 -0.51 -2.53
CA TYR A 137 28.94 0.42 -3.65
C TYR A 137 29.20 1.85 -3.17
N GLN A 138 29.72 2.70 -4.06
CA GLN A 138 29.90 4.15 -3.87
C GLN A 138 29.00 4.91 -4.85
#